data_AF-A0A952ITM0-F1
#
_entry.id   AF-A0A952ITM0-F1
#
_cell.length_a   1.000
_cell.length_b   1.000
_cell.length_c   1.000
_cell.angle_alpha   90.00
_cell.angle_beta   90.00
_cell.angle_gamma   90.00
#
_symmetry.space_group_name_H-M   'P 1'
#
loop_
_entity.id
_entity.type
_entity.pdbx_description
1 polymer ?
#
loop_
_entity_poly.entity_id
_entity_poly.type
_entity_poly.pdbx_seq_one_letter_code
_entity_poly.pdbx_strand_id
1 'polypeptide(L)'
;RHMIAKDIDRFLDVAELDINDADSARFVLLPASGIGDDYPESGEKLSLSLAVYRAGDFAEAIDITNDILSHQGAGHSVGIHTSDDYRAVHLGQTLPTCRVIVNQAHCFATGGSFDNGLPFSLSMGCGSWGGNSIDGNLNYHHFLNTTRIVRPIATDEPELDDIFSSYWQDAGR
;
A
#
# COMPACT_ATOMS: atom_id res chain seq x y z
N ARG A 1 -9.85 18.04 9.23
CA ARG A 1 -8.96 18.09 10.43
C ARG A 1 -9.69 17.86 11.75
N HIS A 2 -10.86 18.45 11.98
CA HIS A 2 -11.58 18.31 13.26
C HIS A 2 -12.06 16.89 13.59
N MET A 3 -12.03 15.96 12.61
CA MET A 3 -12.40 14.55 12.75
C MET A 3 -11.20 13.60 13.00
N ILE A 4 -9.95 14.07 12.86
CA ILE A 4 -8.77 13.19 12.91
C ILE A 4 -8.61 12.64 14.34
N ALA A 5 -8.51 11.31 14.45
CA ALA A 5 -8.35 10.59 15.71
C ALA A 5 -9.36 11.03 16.80
N LYS A 6 -10.61 11.25 16.40
CA LYS A 6 -11.73 11.55 17.31
C LYS A 6 -12.69 10.38 17.41
N ASP A 7 -13.36 10.30 18.56
CA ASP A 7 -14.43 9.34 18.81
C ASP A 7 -15.62 9.60 17.89
N ILE A 8 -16.47 8.57 17.76
CA ILE A 8 -17.58 8.54 16.81
C ILE A 8 -18.56 9.69 17.01
N ASP A 9 -18.87 10.06 18.25
CA ASP A 9 -19.80 11.15 18.56
C ASP A 9 -19.33 12.48 17.96
N ARG A 10 -18.02 12.76 18.10
CA ARG A 10 -17.42 13.97 17.52
C ARG A 10 -17.32 13.88 16.00
N PHE A 11 -17.11 12.69 15.46
CA PHE A 11 -17.14 12.47 14.01
C PHE A 11 -18.53 12.81 13.45
N LEU A 12 -19.59 12.26 14.04
CA LEU A 12 -20.98 12.46 13.61
C LEU A 12 -21.40 13.93 13.73
N ASP A 13 -21.06 14.60 14.84
CA ASP A 13 -21.29 16.03 15.06
C ASP A 13 -20.64 16.90 13.98
N VAL A 14 -19.35 16.66 13.68
CA VAL A 14 -18.63 17.44 12.66
C VAL A 14 -19.08 17.10 11.24
N ALA A 15 -19.53 15.87 10.99
CA ALA A 15 -20.04 15.42 9.70
C ALA A 15 -21.51 15.81 9.48
N GLU A 16 -22.18 16.37 10.49
CA GLU A 16 -23.60 16.71 10.47
C GLU A 16 -24.49 15.50 10.08
N LEU A 17 -24.11 14.31 10.55
CA LEU A 17 -24.81 13.06 10.26
C LEU A 17 -25.75 12.68 11.40
N ASP A 18 -27.04 12.59 11.09
CA ASP A 18 -28.06 12.02 11.98
C ASP A 18 -28.30 10.56 11.59
N ILE A 19 -27.99 9.63 12.51
CA ILE A 19 -28.12 8.18 12.30
C ILE A 19 -28.91 7.54 13.44
N ASN A 20 -29.79 6.59 13.10
CA ASN A 20 -30.75 6.00 14.05
C ASN A 20 -30.10 5.29 15.26
N ASP A 21 -28.89 4.73 15.09
CA ASP A 21 -28.22 3.90 16.10
C ASP A 21 -26.90 4.53 16.60
N ALA A 22 -26.84 5.87 16.66
CA ALA A 22 -25.63 6.63 16.99
C ALA A 22 -24.92 6.14 18.26
N ASP A 23 -25.67 5.83 19.32
CA ASP A 23 -25.14 5.38 20.62
C ASP A 23 -24.34 4.07 20.55
N SER A 24 -24.56 3.27 19.50
CA SER A 24 -23.87 1.99 19.29
C SER A 24 -22.89 1.99 18.12
N ALA A 25 -22.86 3.07 17.35
CA ALA A 25 -22.00 3.21 16.18
C ALA A 25 -20.52 3.15 16.59
N ARG A 26 -19.70 2.50 15.77
CA ARG A 26 -18.24 2.40 15.99
C ARG A 26 -17.43 3.12 14.92
N PHE A 27 -17.97 3.16 13.71
CA PHE A 27 -17.44 3.86 12.55
C PHE A 27 -18.55 3.97 11.49
N VAL A 28 -18.35 4.83 10.49
CA VAL A 28 -19.30 5.07 9.39
C VAL A 28 -18.82 4.42 8.10
N LEU A 29 -19.73 3.77 7.37
CA LEU A 29 -19.49 3.32 6.00
C LEU A 29 -20.13 4.31 5.02
N LEU A 30 -19.34 4.82 4.08
CA LEU A 30 -19.78 5.78 3.07
C LEU A 30 -19.79 5.08 1.70
N PRO A 31 -20.93 5.02 0.99
CA PRO A 31 -20.91 4.56 -0.39
C PRO A 31 -20.07 5.53 -1.22
N ALA A 32 -19.06 5.01 -1.92
CA ALA A 32 -18.18 5.85 -2.71
C ALA A 32 -18.83 6.23 -4.04
N SER A 33 -18.59 7.47 -4.48
CA SER A 33 -19.20 8.04 -5.70
C SER A 33 -18.19 8.39 -6.79
N GLY A 34 -16.90 8.33 -6.48
CA GLY A 34 -15.78 8.55 -7.40
C GLY A 34 -14.44 8.57 -6.66
N ILE A 35 -13.36 8.88 -7.38
CA ILE A 35 -11.98 8.94 -6.85
C ILE A 35 -11.36 10.26 -7.32
N GLY A 36 -10.66 10.97 -6.42
CA GLY A 36 -9.99 12.23 -6.73
C GLY A 36 -10.36 13.38 -5.80
N ASP A 37 -9.87 14.58 -6.12
CA ASP A 37 -10.02 15.78 -5.28
C ASP A 37 -11.49 16.18 -5.02
N ASP A 38 -12.39 15.89 -5.97
CA ASP A 38 -13.84 16.13 -5.84
C ASP A 38 -14.55 15.08 -4.97
N TYR A 39 -13.86 13.98 -4.63
CA TYR A 39 -14.37 12.83 -3.89
C TYR A 39 -13.54 12.61 -2.63
N PRO A 40 -13.71 13.43 -1.57
CA PRO A 40 -12.87 13.40 -0.38
C PRO A 40 -12.92 12.07 0.37
N GLU A 41 -13.96 11.26 0.18
CA GLU A 41 -14.05 9.91 0.73
C GLU A 41 -13.00 8.94 0.15
N SER A 42 -12.46 9.24 -1.04
CA SER A 42 -11.44 8.46 -1.72
C SER A 42 -10.04 8.64 -1.14
N GLY A 43 -9.79 9.76 -0.45
CA GLY A 43 -8.50 10.06 0.17
C GLY A 43 -8.30 9.44 1.56
N GLU A 44 -7.13 9.72 2.15
CA GLU A 44 -6.80 9.31 3.51
C GLU A 44 -7.56 10.15 4.55
N LYS A 45 -8.29 9.47 5.45
CA LYS A 45 -9.23 10.12 6.38
C LYS A 45 -8.77 10.21 7.83
N LEU A 46 -7.90 9.29 8.27
CA LEU A 46 -7.42 9.17 9.67
C LEU A 46 -8.51 9.37 10.74
N SER A 47 -9.71 8.86 10.47
CA SER A 47 -10.92 9.01 11.27
C SER A 47 -11.79 7.76 11.17
N LEU A 48 -12.89 7.70 11.94
CA LEU A 48 -13.77 6.54 12.02
C LEU A 48 -14.75 6.46 10.84
N SER A 49 -14.22 6.49 9.61
CA SER A 49 -15.00 6.34 8.37
C SER A 49 -14.26 5.52 7.31
N LEU A 50 -15.01 4.72 6.57
CA LEU A 50 -14.52 3.90 5.45
C LEU A 50 -15.39 4.15 4.22
N ALA A 51 -14.74 4.35 3.07
CA ALA A 51 -15.42 4.39 1.78
C ALA A 51 -15.62 2.96 1.26
N VAL A 52 -16.78 2.70 0.68
CA VAL A 52 -17.16 1.38 0.14
C VAL A 52 -17.37 1.52 -1.36
N TYR A 53 -16.48 0.89 -2.11
CA TYR A 53 -16.59 0.74 -3.56
C TYR A 53 -17.14 -0.66 -3.88
N ARG A 54 -17.97 -0.74 -4.92
CA ARG A 54 -18.45 -2.02 -5.45
C ARG A 54 -17.72 -2.30 -6.75
N ALA A 55 -17.17 -3.50 -6.87
CA ALA A 55 -16.63 -4.05 -8.12
C ALA A 55 -17.47 -5.26 -8.54
N GLY A 56 -17.66 -5.44 -9.84
CA GLY A 56 -18.31 -6.61 -10.43
C GLY A 56 -17.43 -7.85 -10.41
N ASP A 57 -16.12 -7.68 -10.51
CA ASP A 57 -15.14 -8.77 -10.44
C ASP A 57 -13.80 -8.31 -9.83
N PHE A 58 -12.81 -9.22 -9.84
CA PHE A 58 -11.49 -8.95 -9.28
C PHE A 58 -10.66 -7.99 -10.14
N ALA A 59 -10.83 -7.99 -11.47
CA ALA A 59 -10.12 -7.07 -12.34
C ALA A 59 -10.58 -5.63 -12.09
N GLU A 60 -11.89 -5.41 -12.03
CA GLU A 60 -12.46 -4.09 -11.70
C GLU A 60 -12.04 -3.64 -10.29
N ALA A 61 -11.94 -4.56 -9.32
CA ALA A 61 -11.44 -4.23 -7.99
C ALA A 61 -9.97 -3.77 -8.00
N ILE A 62 -9.13 -4.36 -8.86
CA ILE A 62 -7.74 -3.93 -9.06
C ILE A 62 -7.72 -2.53 -9.66
N ASP A 63 -8.52 -2.27 -10.70
CA ASP A 63 -8.57 -0.95 -11.36
C ASP A 63 -8.97 0.14 -10.36
N ILE A 64 -10.04 -0.08 -9.57
CA ILE A 64 -10.46 0.82 -8.50
C ILE A 64 -9.33 1.04 -7.48
N THR A 65 -8.64 -0.03 -7.08
CA THR A 65 -7.54 0.06 -6.11
C THR A 65 -6.35 0.84 -6.67
N ASN A 66 -6.01 0.62 -7.94
CA ASN A 66 -4.95 1.32 -8.63
C ASN A 66 -5.24 2.82 -8.72
N ASP A 67 -6.49 3.19 -9.05
CA ASP A 67 -6.92 4.58 -9.14
C ASP A 67 -6.85 5.27 -7.76
N ILE A 68 -7.30 4.58 -6.69
CA ILE A 68 -7.19 5.09 -5.31
C ILE A 68 -5.72 5.32 -4.93
N LEU A 69 -4.85 4.33 -5.16
CA LEU A 69 -3.42 4.45 -4.82
C LEU A 69 -2.74 5.55 -5.63
N SER A 70 -3.10 5.70 -6.90
CA SER A 70 -2.56 6.73 -7.80
C SER A 70 -3.00 8.12 -7.39
N HIS A 71 -4.23 8.27 -6.86
CA HIS A 71 -4.70 9.52 -6.26
C HIS A 71 -3.98 9.81 -4.93
N GLN A 72 -4.00 8.86 -3.99
CA GLN A 72 -3.35 9.00 -2.69
C GLN A 72 -3.06 7.63 -2.05
N GLY A 73 -1.79 7.22 -2.04
CA GLY A 73 -1.35 6.00 -1.33
C GLY A 73 -0.28 5.16 -2.04
N ALA A 74 0.15 5.55 -3.25
CA ALA A 74 1.16 4.86 -4.03
C ALA A 74 2.40 4.48 -3.21
N GLY A 75 2.75 3.20 -3.28
CA GLY A 75 3.88 2.58 -2.60
C GLY A 75 3.63 2.18 -1.15
N HIS A 76 2.52 2.56 -0.52
CA HIS A 76 2.32 2.28 0.90
C HIS A 76 1.95 0.82 1.19
N SER A 77 0.66 0.47 1.06
CA SER A 77 0.16 -0.90 1.26
C SER A 77 -1.25 -1.09 0.71
N VAL A 78 -1.59 -2.35 0.40
CA VAL A 78 -2.94 -2.81 0.06
C VAL A 78 -3.30 -4.03 0.89
N GLY A 79 -4.56 -4.18 1.27
CA GLY A 79 -5.07 -5.33 2.01
C GLY A 79 -5.97 -6.19 1.13
N ILE A 80 -5.89 -7.51 1.24
CA ILE A 80 -6.78 -8.44 0.56
C ILE A 80 -7.25 -9.55 1.50
N HIS A 81 -8.54 -9.81 1.50
CA HIS A 81 -9.13 -10.98 2.15
C HIS A 81 -9.57 -11.97 1.06
N THR A 82 -8.87 -13.11 0.95
CA THR A 82 -9.07 -14.10 -0.11
C THR A 82 -8.54 -15.47 0.31
N SER A 83 -9.10 -16.54 -0.24
CA SER A 83 -8.54 -17.90 -0.17
C SER A 83 -7.70 -18.28 -1.39
N ASP A 84 -7.65 -17.39 -2.38
CA ASP A 84 -6.95 -17.58 -3.65
C ASP A 84 -5.65 -16.78 -3.66
N ASP A 85 -4.53 -17.47 -3.49
CA ASP A 85 -3.19 -16.88 -3.38
C ASP A 85 -2.75 -16.16 -4.66
N TYR A 86 -3.25 -16.62 -5.82
CA TYR A 86 -2.97 -15.95 -7.10
C TYR A 86 -3.35 -14.47 -7.05
N ARG A 87 -4.46 -14.13 -6.39
CA ARG A 87 -4.90 -12.75 -6.26
C ARG A 87 -3.91 -11.89 -5.49
N ALA A 88 -3.34 -12.40 -4.40
CA ALA A 88 -2.36 -11.66 -3.60
C ALA A 88 -1.08 -11.42 -4.40
N VAL A 89 -0.58 -12.46 -5.08
CA VAL A 89 0.60 -12.36 -5.96
C VAL A 89 0.35 -11.37 -7.09
N HIS A 90 -0.83 -11.44 -7.71
CA HIS A 90 -1.19 -10.56 -8.82
C HIS A 90 -1.23 -9.09 -8.39
N LEU A 91 -1.81 -8.76 -7.23
CA LEU A 91 -1.77 -7.39 -6.69
C LEU A 91 -0.34 -6.88 -6.52
N GLY A 92 0.57 -7.72 -6.04
CA GLY A 92 1.98 -7.37 -5.86
C GLY A 92 2.76 -7.18 -7.17
N GLN A 93 2.25 -7.75 -8.28
CA GLN A 93 2.85 -7.61 -9.60
C GLN A 93 2.32 -6.40 -10.37
N THR A 94 1.11 -5.94 -10.07
CA THR A 94 0.41 -4.95 -10.91
C THR A 94 0.18 -3.61 -10.23
N LEU A 95 0.00 -3.55 -8.91
CA LEU A 95 -0.26 -2.30 -8.20
C LEU A 95 1.03 -1.59 -7.77
N PRO A 96 1.04 -0.25 -7.71
CA PRO A 96 2.14 0.51 -7.14
C PRO A 96 2.07 0.43 -5.60
N THR A 97 2.47 -0.70 -5.02
CA THR A 97 2.44 -0.94 -3.57
C THR A 97 3.67 -1.70 -3.11
N CYS A 98 4.21 -1.37 -1.94
CA CYS A 98 5.34 -2.10 -1.36
C CYS A 98 4.91 -3.30 -0.49
N ARG A 99 3.62 -3.38 -0.11
CA ARG A 99 3.11 -4.39 0.83
C ARG A 99 1.69 -4.83 0.46
N VAL A 100 1.51 -6.13 0.23
CA VAL A 100 0.20 -6.78 0.13
C VAL A 100 -0.06 -7.51 1.44
N ILE A 101 -1.05 -7.07 2.21
CA ILE A 101 -1.43 -7.66 3.49
C ILE A 101 -2.59 -8.63 3.27
N VAL A 102 -2.31 -9.93 3.41
CA VAL A 102 -3.27 -10.99 3.10
C VAL A 102 -3.93 -11.50 4.38
N ASN A 103 -5.26 -11.44 4.46
CA ASN A 103 -6.06 -12.02 5.55
C ASN A 103 -5.68 -11.55 6.98
N GLN A 104 -5.17 -10.33 7.13
CA GLN A 104 -4.83 -9.75 8.44
C GLN A 104 -5.48 -8.38 8.64
N ALA A 105 -5.67 -7.98 9.90
CA ALA A 105 -6.06 -6.63 10.24
C ALA A 105 -4.96 -5.64 9.81
N HIS A 106 -5.24 -4.88 8.76
CA HIS A 106 -4.25 -4.09 8.01
C HIS A 106 -3.45 -3.13 8.89
N CYS A 107 -4.12 -2.40 9.79
CA CYS A 107 -3.49 -1.38 10.63
C CYS A 107 -2.40 -1.94 11.57
N PHE A 108 -2.55 -3.19 12.05
CA PHE A 108 -1.54 -3.84 12.89
C PHE A 108 -0.49 -4.56 12.05
N ALA A 109 -0.90 -5.21 10.97
CA ALA A 109 -0.03 -6.03 10.14
C ALA A 109 1.02 -5.20 9.38
N THR A 110 0.66 -4.02 8.88
CA THR A 110 1.55 -3.21 8.02
C THR A 110 2.82 -2.73 8.73
N GLY A 111 2.74 -2.51 10.04
CA GLY A 111 3.88 -2.11 10.89
C GLY A 111 4.76 -3.30 11.29
N GLY A 112 4.39 -4.52 10.92
CA GLY A 112 5.07 -5.75 11.31
C GLY A 112 4.44 -6.40 12.54
N SER A 113 4.31 -7.71 12.47
CA SER A 113 3.68 -8.54 13.50
C SER A 113 4.38 -9.89 13.59
N PHE A 114 4.24 -10.56 14.74
CA PHE A 114 4.81 -11.89 15.00
C PHE A 114 4.32 -12.97 14.02
N ASP A 115 3.19 -12.74 13.37
CA ASP A 115 2.53 -13.66 12.45
C ASP A 115 2.70 -13.30 10.96
N ASN A 116 3.50 -12.28 10.61
CA ASN A 116 3.76 -11.92 9.20
C ASN A 116 5.22 -11.69 8.81
N GLY A 117 6.15 -11.65 9.78
CA GLY A 117 7.58 -11.60 9.51
C GLY A 117 8.11 -10.26 8.99
N LEU A 118 7.27 -9.22 8.86
CA LEU A 118 7.75 -7.88 8.57
C LEU A 118 8.49 -7.32 9.81
N PRO A 119 9.63 -6.60 9.62
CA PRO A 119 10.28 -5.91 10.73
C PRO A 119 9.32 -4.95 11.42
N PHE A 120 9.27 -4.99 12.76
CA PHE A 120 8.43 -4.08 13.52
C PHE A 120 8.89 -2.63 13.32
N SER A 121 7.99 -1.75 12.90
CA SER A 121 8.25 -0.34 12.64
C SER A 121 6.98 0.48 12.61
N LEU A 122 7.09 1.75 12.99
CA LEU A 122 6.06 2.78 12.76
C LEU A 122 6.46 3.73 11.61
N SER A 123 7.57 3.44 10.93
CA SER A 123 8.10 4.19 9.79
C SER A 123 8.20 3.26 8.60
N MET A 124 7.17 3.31 7.74
CA MET A 124 7.04 2.48 6.55
C MET A 124 7.50 3.24 5.31
N GLY A 125 8.52 2.74 4.61
CA GLY A 125 8.97 3.30 3.34
C GLY A 125 7.99 3.00 2.21
N CYS A 126 7.66 3.97 1.36
CA CYS A 126 6.72 3.84 0.25
C CYS A 126 7.42 3.63 -1.11
N GLY A 127 8.70 3.25 -1.10
CA GLY A 127 9.48 3.04 -2.33
C GLY A 127 9.57 4.29 -3.21
N SER A 128 10.02 4.12 -4.45
CA SER A 128 10.14 5.21 -5.42
C SER A 128 8.78 5.81 -5.78
N TRP A 129 7.70 5.02 -5.75
CA TRP A 129 6.33 5.50 -5.99
C TRP A 129 5.90 6.58 -4.99
N GLY A 130 6.28 6.45 -3.72
CA GLY A 130 6.03 7.46 -2.69
C GLY A 130 7.20 8.42 -2.46
N GLY A 131 8.19 8.48 -3.36
CA GLY A 131 9.36 9.36 -3.24
C GLY A 131 10.31 9.00 -2.10
N ASN A 132 10.38 7.72 -1.71
CA ASN A 132 11.25 7.24 -0.64
C ASN A 132 12.42 6.42 -1.21
N SER A 133 13.55 6.43 -0.50
CA SER A 133 14.71 5.59 -0.81
C SER A 133 14.58 4.14 -0.35
N ILE A 134 13.53 3.84 0.42
CA ILE A 134 13.23 2.52 0.98
C ILE A 134 11.76 2.15 0.75
N ASP A 135 11.50 0.87 0.57
CA ASP A 135 10.19 0.24 0.34
C ASP A 135 9.73 -0.63 1.52
N GLY A 136 10.66 -1.03 2.39
CA GLY A 136 10.39 -1.84 3.57
C GLY A 136 10.02 -1.06 4.83
N ASN A 137 9.89 -1.81 5.93
CA ASN A 137 9.75 -1.25 7.27
C ASN A 137 11.14 -0.81 7.78
N LEU A 138 11.26 0.47 8.13
CA LEU A 138 12.51 1.04 8.62
C LEU A 138 12.96 0.29 9.88
N ASN A 139 14.20 -0.19 9.86
CA ASN A 139 14.83 -0.94 10.92
C ASN A 139 16.32 -0.55 11.07
N TYR A 140 17.01 -1.16 12.03
CA TYR A 140 18.39 -0.81 12.40
C TYR A 140 19.40 -0.84 11.24
N HIS A 141 19.22 -1.71 10.23
CA HIS A 141 20.14 -1.80 9.10
C HIS A 141 20.26 -0.48 8.32
N HIS A 142 19.20 0.32 8.29
CA HIS A 142 19.17 1.61 7.60
C HIS A 142 20.00 2.69 8.30
N PHE A 143 20.41 2.45 9.54
CA PHE A 143 21.25 3.36 10.33
C PHE A 143 22.71 2.90 10.41
N LEU A 144 23.06 1.79 9.75
CA LEU A 144 24.40 1.24 9.77
C LEU A 144 25.12 1.52 8.46
N ASN A 145 26.33 2.06 8.56
CA ASN A 145 27.27 2.09 7.44
C ASN A 145 28.03 0.77 7.37
N THR A 146 28.12 0.17 6.17
CA THR A 146 28.92 -1.04 5.94
C THR A 146 30.19 -0.70 5.17
N THR A 147 31.35 -0.82 5.82
CA THR A 147 32.65 -0.72 5.15
C THR A 147 32.97 -2.02 4.41
N ARG A 148 33.21 -1.94 3.10
CA ARG A 148 33.59 -3.09 2.26
C ARG A 148 35.05 -2.96 1.84
N ILE A 149 35.87 -3.96 2.16
CA ILE A 149 37.26 -4.05 1.69
C ILE A 149 37.28 -4.92 0.44
N VAL A 150 37.46 -4.29 -0.72
CA VAL A 150 37.45 -4.95 -2.03
C VAL A 150 38.89 -5.26 -2.46
N ARG A 151 39.10 -6.44 -3.06
CA ARG A 151 40.40 -6.90 -3.58
C ARG A 151 40.25 -7.35 -5.03
N PRO A 152 41.30 -7.28 -5.86
CA PRO A 152 41.27 -7.86 -7.20
C PRO A 152 40.98 -9.36 -7.15
N ILE A 153 40.12 -9.82 -8.07
CA ILE A 153 39.88 -11.22 -8.40
C ILE A 153 40.14 -11.41 -9.90
N ALA A 154 40.19 -12.65 -10.38
CA ALA A 154 40.27 -12.90 -11.82
C ALA A 154 39.04 -12.29 -12.52
N THR A 155 39.26 -11.62 -13.66
CA THR A 155 38.19 -11.05 -14.46
C THR A 155 37.36 -12.17 -15.06
N ASP A 156 36.04 -12.09 -14.85
CA ASP A 156 35.01 -12.92 -15.46
C ASP A 156 33.95 -11.97 -16.01
N GLU A 157 34.21 -11.43 -17.19
CA GLU A 157 33.36 -10.43 -17.84
C GLU A 157 32.42 -11.14 -18.82
N PRO A 158 31.10 -11.09 -18.60
CA PRO A 158 30.13 -11.67 -19.54
C PRO A 158 30.12 -10.88 -20.85
N GLU A 159 29.90 -11.58 -21.97
CA GLU A 159 29.74 -10.89 -23.25
C GLU A 159 28.41 -10.11 -23.25
N LEU A 160 28.37 -8.96 -23.95
CA LEU A 160 27.16 -8.15 -23.99
C LEU A 160 25.96 -8.92 -24.58
N ASP A 161 26.21 -9.80 -25.56
CA ASP A 161 25.17 -10.64 -26.15
C ASP A 161 24.58 -11.64 -25.14
N ASP A 162 25.38 -12.12 -24.17
CA ASP A 162 24.90 -13.04 -23.13
C ASP A 162 23.88 -12.36 -22.20
N ILE A 163 23.97 -11.04 -22.04
CA ILE A 163 23.09 -10.25 -21.18
C ILE A 163 21.92 -9.64 -21.97
N PHE A 164 22.19 -9.08 -23.15
CA PHE A 164 21.27 -8.15 -23.82
C PHE A 164 20.65 -8.69 -25.11
N SER A 165 21.00 -9.89 -25.56
CA SER A 165 20.50 -10.42 -26.84
C SER A 165 18.98 -10.46 -26.92
N SER A 166 18.27 -10.86 -25.86
CA SER A 166 16.80 -10.85 -25.83
C SER A 166 16.23 -9.43 -25.89
N TYR A 167 16.80 -8.51 -25.12
CA TYR A 167 16.36 -7.11 -25.14
C TYR A 167 16.57 -6.46 -26.51
N TRP A 168 17.70 -6.67 -27.16
CA TRP A 168 17.98 -6.10 -28.48
C TRP A 168 17.11 -6.70 -29.59
N GLN A 169 16.62 -7.94 -29.43
CA GLN A 169 15.63 -8.52 -30.35
C GLN A 169 14.30 -7.77 -30.28
N ASP A 170 13.89 -7.33 -29.08
CA ASP A 170 12.61 -6.66 -28.87
C ASP A 170 12.68 -5.15 -29.13
N ALA A 171 13.77 -4.49 -28.70
CA ALA A 171 13.89 -3.02 -28.68
C ALA A 171 14.80 -2.44 -29.78
N GLY A 172 15.56 -3.28 -30.49
CA GLY A 172 16.64 -2.85 -31.39
C GLY A 172 17.93 -2.51 -30.65
N ARG A 173 19.03 -2.43 -31.40
CA ARG A 173 20.37 -2.10 -30.88
C ARG A 173 20.74 -0.66 -31.20
#